data_AF-A0A1B4FHG9-F1
#
_entry.id   AF-A0A1B4FHG9-F1
#
_cell.length_a   1.000
_cell.length_b   1.000
_cell.length_c   1.000
_cell.angle_alpha   90.00
_cell.angle_beta   90.00
_cell.angle_gamma   90.00
#
_symmetry.space_group_name_H-M   'P 1'
#
loop_
_entity.id
_entity.type
_entity.pdbx_description
1 polymer ?
#
loop_
_entity_poly.entity_id
_entity_poly.type
_entity_poly.pdbx_seq_one_letter_code
_entity_poly.pdbx_strand_id
1 'polypeptide(L)'
;MTLMIAGALVSLPYSTSLSAAQTTAAATAAPGSAIVFVNGINNTFDDAIASLQVLKNELNARNTSNAYVYGNAYNATQGTFKDLWQVFMQKSVEGTSPADFWRAIDGGTIPAGSMDTALQQKYIDILTKSEIPELPDHLNQYRTYLQQNRKVVLVGHSQGSLYANFEMNLLITGPERAQGKISSVNVGNAARYLLPGSSYLTSSSDMVIGSLGLVQTVLPSNFSLGMHLFTDPLGHSFTKIYMNQSFTAARQILMQVLQQAGSTVTAAR
;
A
#
# COMPACT_ATOMS: atom_id res chain seq x y z
N MET A 1 29.11 -91.55 13.25
CA MET A 1 27.77 -91.59 13.85
C MET A 1 27.98 -91.21 15.31
N THR A 2 27.69 -90.03 15.84
CA THR A 2 26.68 -89.00 15.54
C THR A 2 27.22 -87.64 16.00
N LEU A 3 26.91 -86.59 15.23
CA LEU A 3 27.29 -85.19 15.41
C LEU A 3 26.40 -84.55 16.50
N MET A 4 26.97 -83.86 17.49
CA MET A 4 26.20 -82.96 18.37
C MET A 4 26.49 -81.49 18.00
N ILE A 5 25.42 -80.76 17.70
CA ILE A 5 25.41 -79.35 17.27
C ILE A 5 25.22 -78.47 18.51
N ALA A 6 26.11 -77.49 18.67
CA ALA A 6 26.02 -76.43 19.66
C ALA A 6 24.95 -75.39 19.27
N GLY A 7 24.03 -75.07 20.18
CA GLY A 7 23.07 -73.98 20.03
C GLY A 7 23.59 -72.69 20.65
N ALA A 8 23.77 -71.65 19.83
CA ALA A 8 24.10 -70.30 20.28
C ALA A 8 22.81 -69.49 20.51
N LEU A 9 22.68 -68.88 21.69
CA LEU A 9 21.64 -67.91 22.02
C LEU A 9 21.98 -66.55 21.40
N VAL A 10 21.18 -66.09 20.44
CA VAL A 10 21.23 -64.73 19.88
C VAL A 10 20.49 -63.80 20.83
N SER A 11 21.18 -62.81 21.40
CA SER A 11 20.55 -61.69 22.12
C SER A 11 20.27 -60.55 21.14
N LEU A 12 19.03 -60.08 21.11
CA LEU A 12 18.62 -58.91 20.31
C LEU A 12 18.75 -57.64 21.19
N PRO A 13 19.42 -56.58 20.70
CA PRO A 13 19.44 -55.30 21.42
C PRO A 13 18.13 -54.54 21.19
N TYR A 14 17.40 -54.29 22.27
CA TYR A 14 16.30 -53.32 22.29
C TYR A 14 16.89 -51.91 22.17
N SER A 15 16.65 -51.25 21.04
CA SER A 15 16.94 -49.83 20.86
C SER A 15 15.70 -49.02 21.26
N THR A 16 15.73 -48.41 22.43
CA THR A 16 14.71 -47.42 22.81
C THR A 16 14.99 -46.12 22.06
N SER A 17 14.13 -45.77 21.10
CA SER A 17 14.15 -44.46 20.45
C SER A 17 13.69 -43.40 21.46
N LEU A 18 14.62 -42.55 21.91
CA LEU A 18 14.27 -41.29 22.57
C LEU A 18 13.59 -40.38 21.55
N SER A 19 12.28 -40.25 21.67
CA SER A 19 11.51 -39.24 20.94
C SER A 19 11.84 -37.87 21.54
N ALA A 20 12.72 -37.12 20.89
CA ALA A 20 12.97 -35.73 21.24
C ALA A 20 11.70 -34.94 20.94
N ALA A 21 11.01 -34.51 22.00
CA ALA A 21 9.89 -33.58 21.89
C ALA A 21 10.41 -32.28 21.26
N GLN A 22 10.08 -32.07 19.99
CA GLN A 22 10.24 -30.77 19.34
C GLN A 22 9.34 -29.79 20.08
N THR A 23 9.95 -28.93 20.90
CA THR A 23 9.34 -27.69 21.35
C THR A 23 9.12 -26.84 20.11
N THR A 24 7.92 -26.95 19.54
CA THR A 24 7.40 -25.96 18.62
C THR A 24 7.27 -24.67 19.41
N ALA A 25 8.28 -23.80 19.31
CA ALA A 25 8.10 -22.40 19.66
C ALA A 25 6.84 -21.96 18.92
N ALA A 26 5.79 -21.60 19.69
CA ALA A 26 4.57 -21.07 19.12
C ALA A 26 4.98 -19.91 18.22
N ALA A 27 4.88 -20.10 16.90
CA ALA A 27 5.12 -19.05 15.95
C ALA A 27 4.11 -17.95 16.30
N THR A 28 4.57 -16.89 16.97
CA THR A 28 3.78 -15.69 17.20
C THR A 28 3.22 -15.29 15.85
N ALA A 29 1.89 -15.31 15.73
CA ALA A 29 1.21 -14.98 14.49
C ALA A 29 1.79 -13.66 13.96
N ALA A 30 2.16 -13.64 12.68
CA ALA A 30 2.70 -12.43 12.07
C ALA A 30 1.74 -11.27 12.33
N PRO A 31 2.24 -10.10 12.75
CA PRO A 31 1.37 -8.97 13.04
C PRO A 31 0.60 -8.60 11.78
N GLY A 32 -0.71 -8.38 11.90
CA GLY A 32 -1.54 -8.08 10.74
C GLY A 32 -1.11 -6.79 10.04
N SER A 33 -1.49 -6.65 8.77
CA SER A 33 -1.10 -5.51 7.94
C SER A 33 -1.72 -4.20 8.42
N ALA A 34 -1.03 -3.08 8.21
CA ALA A 34 -1.59 -1.75 8.35
C ALA A 34 -2.23 -1.31 7.03
N ILE A 35 -3.51 -0.93 7.07
CA ILE A 35 -4.25 -0.38 5.93
C ILE A 35 -4.42 1.11 6.17
N VAL A 36 -3.79 1.93 5.35
CA VAL A 36 -3.79 3.39 5.55
C VAL A 36 -4.51 4.07 4.40
N PHE A 37 -5.58 4.81 4.70
CA PHE A 37 -6.27 5.60 3.69
C PHE A 37 -5.54 6.93 3.47
N VAL A 38 -5.32 7.29 2.20
CA VAL A 38 -4.69 8.56 1.79
C VAL A 38 -5.70 9.33 0.94
N ASN A 39 -6.26 10.40 1.49
CA ASN A 39 -7.39 11.10 0.85
C ASN A 39 -6.97 11.94 -0.38
N GLY A 40 -7.96 12.22 -1.21
CA GLY A 40 -7.86 13.17 -2.31
C GLY A 40 -8.10 14.61 -1.88
N ILE A 41 -8.25 15.50 -2.87
CA ILE A 41 -8.51 16.91 -2.63
C ILE A 41 -9.92 17.16 -2.07
N ASN A 42 -10.10 18.34 -1.48
CA ASN A 42 -11.42 18.85 -1.08
C ASN A 42 -12.15 17.89 -0.13
N ASN A 43 -11.39 17.29 0.78
CA ASN A 43 -11.90 16.48 1.87
C ASN A 43 -11.55 17.17 3.19
N THR A 44 -12.55 17.30 4.06
CA THR A 44 -12.29 17.57 5.47
C THR A 44 -11.62 16.36 6.12
N PHE A 45 -11.05 16.54 7.31
CA PHE A 45 -10.56 15.40 8.09
C PHE A 45 -11.66 14.36 8.32
N ASP A 46 -12.89 14.82 8.60
CA ASP A 46 -14.04 13.94 8.83
C ASP A 46 -14.43 13.15 7.58
N ASP A 47 -14.33 13.74 6.38
CA ASP A 47 -14.56 13.02 5.11
C ASP A 47 -13.53 11.91 4.88
N ALA A 48 -12.26 12.19 5.21
CA ALA A 48 -11.18 11.20 5.12
C ALA A 48 -11.40 10.05 6.11
N ILE A 49 -11.81 10.37 7.34
CA ILE A 49 -12.18 9.37 8.35
C ILE A 49 -13.40 8.57 7.91
N ALA A 50 -14.44 9.21 7.36
CA ALA A 50 -15.63 8.51 6.87
C ALA A 50 -15.26 7.51 5.76
N SER A 51 -14.39 7.91 4.84
CA SER A 51 -13.86 7.05 3.78
C SER A 51 -13.06 5.86 4.34
N LEU A 52 -12.21 6.11 5.34
CA LEU A 52 -11.50 5.05 6.07
C LEU A 52 -12.46 4.09 6.78
N GLN A 53 -13.53 4.60 7.41
CA GLN A 53 -14.51 3.75 8.09
C GLN A 53 -15.25 2.83 7.10
N VAL A 54 -15.61 3.33 5.92
CA VAL A 54 -16.18 2.48 4.85
C VAL A 54 -15.21 1.37 4.50
N LEU A 55 -13.95 1.71 4.17
CA LEU A 55 -12.92 0.72 3.83
C LEU A 55 -12.73 -0.32 4.94
N LYS A 56 -12.63 0.14 6.20
CA LYS A 56 -12.48 -0.72 7.39
C LYS A 56 -13.65 -1.67 7.56
N ASN A 57 -14.88 -1.17 7.48
CA ASN A 57 -16.08 -1.98 7.65
C ASN A 57 -16.17 -3.08 6.58
N GLU A 58 -15.88 -2.72 5.32
CA GLU A 58 -15.86 -3.67 4.22
C GLU A 58 -14.80 -4.76 4.35
N LEU A 59 -13.57 -4.40 4.76
CA LEU A 59 -12.49 -5.37 4.94
C LEU A 59 -12.78 -6.31 6.13
N ASN A 60 -13.31 -5.77 7.23
CA ASN A 60 -13.68 -6.55 8.40
C ASN A 60 -14.87 -7.49 8.12
N ALA A 61 -15.86 -7.05 7.34
CA ALA A 61 -16.97 -7.90 6.92
C ALA A 61 -16.52 -9.09 6.06
N ARG A 62 -15.45 -8.93 5.28
CA ARG A 62 -14.90 -9.98 4.41
C ARG A 62 -13.98 -10.96 5.14
N ASN A 63 -13.30 -10.50 6.17
CA ASN A 63 -12.44 -11.34 6.99
C ASN A 63 -12.50 -10.88 8.45
N THR A 64 -13.43 -11.44 9.22
CA THR A 64 -13.63 -11.08 10.64
C THR A 64 -12.43 -11.41 11.53
N SER A 65 -11.53 -12.27 11.06
CA SER A 65 -10.32 -12.67 11.77
C SER A 65 -9.09 -11.92 11.28
N ASN A 66 -9.24 -10.89 10.43
CA ASN A 66 -8.11 -10.07 10.03
C ASN A 66 -7.53 -9.35 11.27
N ALA A 67 -6.21 -9.27 11.34
CA ALA A 67 -5.50 -8.55 12.40
C ALA A 67 -5.08 -7.14 11.93
N TYR A 68 -5.83 -6.55 11.00
CA TYR A 68 -5.46 -5.27 10.41
C TYR A 68 -5.52 -4.14 11.44
N VAL A 69 -4.59 -3.22 11.30
CA VAL A 69 -4.67 -1.89 11.93
C VAL A 69 -4.98 -0.87 10.85
N TYR A 70 -5.73 0.15 11.20
CA TYR A 70 -6.23 1.14 10.26
C TYR A 70 -5.63 2.50 10.56
N GLY A 71 -5.16 3.20 9.52
CA GLY A 71 -4.57 4.53 9.61
C GLY A 71 -5.24 5.50 8.64
N ASN A 72 -5.19 6.79 8.97
CA ASN A 72 -5.59 7.88 8.10
C ASN A 72 -4.38 8.80 7.86
N ALA A 73 -3.91 8.85 6.63
CA ALA A 73 -2.89 9.78 6.16
C ALA A 73 -3.63 10.97 5.51
N TYR A 74 -4.00 11.94 6.34
CA TYR A 74 -4.81 13.07 5.94
C TYR A 74 -3.97 14.16 5.24
N ASN A 75 -4.31 14.46 3.99
CA ASN A 75 -3.78 15.59 3.23
C ASN A 75 -4.73 16.80 3.38
N ALA A 76 -4.31 17.85 4.09
CA ALA A 76 -5.09 19.07 4.24
C ALA A 76 -4.96 19.94 2.98
N THR A 77 -5.63 19.53 1.91
CA THR A 77 -5.61 20.28 0.65
C THR A 77 -6.48 21.53 0.78
N GLN A 78 -5.91 22.73 0.63
CA GLN A 78 -6.67 23.99 0.63
C GLN A 78 -7.45 24.23 -0.68
N GLY A 79 -8.05 23.18 -1.24
CA GLY A 79 -9.00 23.28 -2.35
C GLY A 79 -8.41 23.26 -3.77
N THR A 80 -7.09 23.30 -3.97
CA THR A 80 -6.50 23.32 -5.32
C THR A 80 -5.64 22.10 -5.60
N PHE A 81 -6.19 21.15 -6.38
CA PHE A 81 -5.42 20.06 -7.02
C PHE A 81 -4.18 20.58 -7.75
N LYS A 82 -4.33 21.75 -8.38
CA LYS A 82 -3.32 22.42 -9.18
C LYS A 82 -2.11 22.87 -8.37
N ASP A 83 -2.27 23.36 -7.14
CA ASP A 83 -1.16 23.98 -6.39
C ASP A 83 -0.19 22.90 -5.91
N LEU A 84 -0.72 21.83 -5.30
CA LEU A 84 0.09 20.70 -4.87
C LEU A 84 0.70 19.94 -6.07
N TRP A 85 -0.09 19.75 -7.14
CA TRP A 85 0.41 19.17 -8.39
C TRP A 85 1.49 20.04 -9.03
N GLN A 86 1.33 21.36 -8.98
CA GLN A 86 2.31 22.33 -9.49
C GLN A 86 3.57 22.31 -8.64
N VAL A 87 3.53 22.09 -7.32
CA VAL A 87 4.73 21.89 -6.50
C VAL A 87 5.42 20.56 -6.85
N PHE A 88 4.66 19.49 -7.03
CA PHE A 88 5.19 18.21 -7.51
C PHE A 88 5.82 18.35 -8.92
N MET A 89 5.19 19.08 -9.85
CA MET A 89 5.61 19.23 -11.25
C MET A 89 6.65 20.33 -11.49
N GLN A 90 6.56 21.49 -10.86
CA GLN A 90 7.56 22.56 -10.96
C GLN A 90 8.90 22.15 -10.34
N LYS A 91 8.90 21.14 -9.46
CA LYS A 91 10.13 20.49 -8.98
C LYS A 91 10.44 19.15 -9.68
N SER A 92 9.46 18.52 -10.35
CA SER A 92 9.67 17.34 -11.20
C SER A 92 9.68 17.71 -12.68
N VAL A 93 10.78 18.30 -13.17
CA VAL A 93 11.10 18.09 -14.58
C VAL A 93 11.50 16.63 -14.71
N GLU A 94 10.64 15.91 -15.41
CA GLU A 94 10.52 14.47 -15.50
C GLU A 94 11.75 13.85 -16.18
N GLY A 95 12.22 12.74 -15.63
CA GLY A 95 12.50 11.59 -16.49
C GLY A 95 11.47 10.49 -16.25
N THR A 96 11.63 9.39 -16.97
CA THR A 96 10.67 8.29 -17.10
C THR A 96 10.66 7.31 -15.92
N SER A 97 11.46 7.56 -14.87
CA SER A 97 11.64 6.64 -13.74
C SER A 97 11.68 7.33 -12.37
N PRO A 98 11.42 6.59 -11.27
CA PRO A 98 11.64 7.08 -9.90
C PRO A 98 13.05 7.61 -9.64
N ALA A 99 14.06 7.11 -10.36
CA ALA A 99 15.44 7.58 -10.28
C ALA A 99 15.64 8.97 -10.92
N ASP A 100 14.88 9.29 -11.96
CA ASP A 100 14.98 10.59 -12.64
C ASP A 100 14.33 11.71 -11.82
N PHE A 101 13.28 11.39 -11.06
CA PHE A 101 12.71 12.29 -10.06
C PHE A 101 13.75 12.68 -9.01
N TRP A 102 14.51 11.72 -8.47
CA TRP A 102 15.57 12.00 -7.51
C TRP A 102 16.74 12.79 -8.13
N ARG A 103 17.09 12.50 -9.38
CA ARG A 103 18.10 13.26 -10.14
C ARG A 103 17.68 14.72 -10.36
N ALA A 104 16.39 14.97 -10.60
CA ALA A 104 15.83 16.30 -10.80
C ALA A 104 15.83 17.14 -9.50
N ILE A 105 15.51 16.53 -8.35
CA ILE A 105 15.46 17.24 -7.06
C ILE A 105 16.86 17.56 -6.51
N ASP A 106 17.87 16.73 -6.80
CA ASP A 106 19.25 16.94 -6.33
C ASP A 106 20.12 17.82 -7.27
N GLY A 107 19.60 18.22 -8.44
CA GLY A 107 20.40 18.91 -9.45
C GLY A 107 21.44 18.01 -10.14
N GLY A 108 21.27 16.68 -10.06
CA GLY A 108 22.02 15.71 -10.85
C GLY A 108 23.24 15.06 -10.19
N THR A 109 23.46 15.21 -8.87
CA THR A 109 24.69 14.76 -8.20
C THR A 109 24.60 13.39 -7.51
N ILE A 110 23.41 12.80 -7.40
CA ILE A 110 23.17 11.49 -6.75
C ILE A 110 23.27 10.33 -7.75
N PRO A 111 24.18 9.34 -7.54
CA PRO A 111 24.15 8.07 -8.25
C PRO A 111 22.89 7.27 -7.90
N ALA A 112 22.42 6.41 -8.81
CA ALA A 112 21.20 5.60 -8.63
C ALA A 112 21.23 4.55 -7.49
N GLY A 113 22.17 4.64 -6.55
CA GLY A 113 22.35 3.72 -5.44
C GLY A 113 22.10 4.39 -4.08
N SER A 114 21.05 3.92 -3.40
CA SER A 114 20.70 4.12 -1.97
C SER A 114 20.83 5.53 -1.41
N MET A 115 19.69 6.12 -1.06
CA MET A 115 19.61 7.41 -0.37
C MET A 115 20.06 7.24 1.09
N ASP A 116 21.06 8.02 1.53
CA ASP A 116 21.40 8.07 2.95
C ASP A 116 20.32 8.82 3.76
N THR A 117 20.23 8.53 5.06
CA THR A 117 19.22 9.09 5.98
C THR A 117 19.29 10.62 6.09
N ALA A 118 20.48 11.22 5.97
CA ALA A 118 20.65 12.67 6.09
C ALA A 118 20.08 13.39 4.87
N LEU A 119 20.23 12.78 3.70
CA LEU A 119 19.66 13.27 2.45
C LEU A 119 18.13 13.14 2.45
N GLN A 120 17.60 12.02 2.95
CA GLN A 120 16.16 11.83 3.15
C GLN A 120 15.57 12.92 4.06
N GLN A 121 16.24 13.22 5.17
CA GLN A 121 15.78 14.26 6.10
C GLN A 121 15.80 15.65 5.45
N LYS A 122 16.84 15.96 4.67
CA LYS A 122 16.92 17.20 3.91
C LYS A 122 15.77 17.34 2.90
N TYR A 123 15.32 16.24 2.29
CA TYR A 123 14.17 16.27 1.37
C TYR A 123 12.84 16.42 2.10
N ILE A 124 12.65 15.74 3.22
CA ILE A 124 11.48 15.94 4.09
C ILE A 124 11.41 17.41 4.50
N ASP A 125 12.53 18.01 4.90
CA ASP A 125 12.59 19.41 5.29
C ASP A 125 12.23 20.36 4.14
N ILE A 126 12.69 20.08 2.91
CA ILE A 126 12.35 20.89 1.73
C ILE A 126 10.84 20.83 1.45
N LEU A 127 10.24 19.64 1.50
CA LEU A 127 8.82 19.46 1.18
C LEU A 127 7.90 20.00 2.28
N THR A 128 8.31 19.81 3.54
CA THR A 128 7.60 20.39 4.70
C THR A 128 7.66 21.92 4.67
N LYS A 129 8.79 22.50 4.27
CA LYS A 129 8.93 23.96 4.06
C LYS A 129 8.26 24.46 2.78
N SER A 130 7.99 23.59 1.81
CA SER A 130 7.42 23.90 0.49
C SER A 130 5.98 23.40 0.36
N GLU A 131 5.15 23.55 1.39
CA GLU A 131 3.69 23.42 1.31
C GLU A 131 3.10 21.98 1.34
N ILE A 132 3.86 20.97 1.79
CA ILE A 132 3.33 19.63 2.13
C ILE A 132 3.57 19.33 3.63
N PRO A 133 2.86 20.02 4.55
CA PRO A 133 3.15 19.94 5.98
C PRO A 133 2.83 18.57 6.60
N GLU A 134 2.00 17.73 5.97
CA GLU A 134 1.53 16.46 6.52
C GLU A 134 2.48 15.29 6.24
N LEU A 135 3.42 15.47 5.31
CA LEU A 135 4.35 14.43 4.87
C LEU A 135 5.18 13.82 6.03
N PRO A 136 5.75 14.60 6.98
CA PRO A 136 6.47 14.03 8.12
C PRO A 136 5.58 13.11 8.97
N ASP A 137 4.32 13.48 9.19
CA ASP A 137 3.39 12.71 10.02
C ASP A 137 3.02 11.38 9.34
N HIS A 138 2.77 11.41 8.03
CA HIS A 138 2.53 10.21 7.23
C HIS A 138 3.72 9.24 7.29
N LEU A 139 4.93 9.74 7.01
CA LEU A 139 6.14 8.92 7.02
C LEU A 139 6.42 8.36 8.42
N ASN A 140 6.22 9.15 9.48
CA ASN A 140 6.37 8.67 10.85
C ASN A 140 5.36 7.57 11.19
N GLN A 141 4.11 7.71 10.76
CA GLN A 141 3.10 6.69 10.91
C GLN A 141 3.49 5.39 10.19
N TYR A 142 3.92 5.47 8.93
CA TYR A 142 4.30 4.29 8.15
C TYR A 142 5.54 3.60 8.73
N ARG A 143 6.56 4.38 9.11
CA ARG A 143 7.75 3.87 9.80
C ARG A 143 7.39 3.15 11.09
N THR A 144 6.45 3.67 11.87
CA THR A 144 5.96 3.01 13.09
C THR A 144 5.37 1.64 12.76
N TYR A 145 4.52 1.52 11.72
CA TYR A 145 3.98 0.22 11.31
C TYR A 145 5.06 -0.74 10.79
N LEU A 146 6.02 -0.24 10.00
CA LEU A 146 7.14 -1.03 9.49
C LEU A 146 8.05 -1.54 10.64
N GLN A 147 8.31 -0.73 11.65
CA GLN A 147 9.06 -1.11 12.86
C GLN A 147 8.32 -2.17 13.69
N GLN A 148 6.99 -2.15 13.67
CA GLN A 148 6.15 -3.21 14.24
C GLN A 148 6.09 -4.47 13.37
N ASN A 149 6.95 -4.57 12.34
CA ASN A 149 7.02 -5.68 11.39
C ASN A 149 5.72 -5.95 10.62
N ARG A 150 4.88 -4.91 10.47
CA ARG A 150 3.64 -4.98 9.67
C ARG A 150 3.94 -4.67 8.21
N LYS A 151 3.22 -5.32 7.29
CA LYS A 151 3.09 -4.80 5.92
C LYS A 151 2.21 -3.56 5.95
N VAL A 152 2.52 -2.58 5.11
CA VAL A 152 1.74 -1.35 4.95
C VAL A 152 1.10 -1.33 3.57
N VAL A 153 -0.23 -1.18 3.52
CA VAL A 153 -0.98 -1.01 2.28
C VAL A 153 -1.60 0.38 2.29
N LEU A 154 -1.12 1.25 1.41
CA LEU A 154 -1.66 2.59 1.22
C LEU A 154 -2.85 2.52 0.25
N VAL A 155 -4.01 3.02 0.65
CA VAL A 155 -5.18 3.13 -0.22
C VAL A 155 -5.36 4.59 -0.60
N GLY A 156 -4.72 4.99 -1.70
CA GLY A 156 -4.70 6.37 -2.17
C GLY A 156 -5.85 6.69 -3.10
N HIS A 157 -6.65 7.71 -2.80
CA HIS A 157 -7.75 8.16 -3.67
C HIS A 157 -7.39 9.47 -4.39
N SER A 158 -7.66 9.56 -5.70
CA SER A 158 -7.45 10.79 -6.46
C SER A 158 -6.02 11.32 -6.32
N GLN A 159 -5.83 12.56 -5.87
CA GLN A 159 -4.52 13.12 -5.54
C GLN A 159 -3.73 12.31 -4.49
N GLY A 160 -4.41 11.63 -3.57
CA GLY A 160 -3.77 10.76 -2.57
C GLY A 160 -2.94 9.64 -3.19
N SER A 161 -3.21 9.24 -4.45
CA SER A 161 -2.35 8.32 -5.21
C SER A 161 -0.92 8.83 -5.44
N LEU A 162 -0.75 10.16 -5.49
CA LEU A 162 0.55 10.81 -5.68
C LEU A 162 1.36 10.81 -4.40
N TYR A 163 0.72 11.16 -3.28
CA TYR A 163 1.29 11.01 -1.95
C TYR A 163 1.70 9.58 -1.70
N ALA A 164 0.80 8.62 -1.95
CA ALA A 164 1.09 7.21 -1.76
C ALA A 164 2.32 6.75 -2.56
N ASN A 165 2.39 7.11 -3.86
CA ASN A 165 3.56 6.81 -4.67
C ASN A 165 4.83 7.50 -4.15
N PHE A 166 4.74 8.78 -3.82
CA PHE A 166 5.89 9.57 -3.38
C PHE A 166 6.47 9.04 -2.05
N GLU A 167 5.62 8.85 -1.06
CA GLU A 167 5.97 8.35 0.27
C GLU A 167 6.48 6.91 0.23
N MET A 168 5.84 6.06 -0.59
CA MET A 168 6.31 4.70 -0.82
C MET A 168 7.69 4.68 -1.48
N ASN A 169 7.95 5.54 -2.46
CA ASN A 169 9.26 5.65 -3.09
C ASN A 169 10.34 6.03 -2.07
N LEU A 170 10.07 7.03 -1.22
CA LEU A 170 10.96 7.45 -0.14
C LEU A 170 11.32 6.30 0.81
N LEU A 171 10.35 5.49 1.20
CA LEU A 171 10.57 4.37 2.13
C LEU A 171 11.25 3.17 1.46
N ILE A 172 11.06 2.97 0.15
CA ILE A 172 11.71 1.90 -0.60
C ILE A 172 13.18 2.21 -0.87
N THR A 173 13.49 3.43 -1.30
CA THR A 173 14.85 3.84 -1.70
C THR A 173 15.69 4.38 -0.54
N GLY A 174 15.02 4.77 0.55
CA GLY A 174 15.61 5.26 1.78
C GLY A 174 16.18 4.16 2.69
N PRO A 175 16.64 4.56 3.90
CA PRO A 175 17.25 3.66 4.87
C PRO A 175 16.33 2.53 5.34
N GLU A 176 15.01 2.72 5.27
CA GLU A 176 14.03 1.71 5.64
C GLU A 176 14.05 0.50 4.70
N ARG A 177 14.48 0.69 3.44
CA ARG A 177 14.50 -0.34 2.38
C ARG A 177 13.21 -1.16 2.35
N ALA A 178 12.07 -0.47 2.38
CA ALA A 178 10.76 -1.06 2.62
C ALA A 178 10.19 -1.88 1.43
N GLN A 179 11.01 -2.21 0.43
CA GLN A 179 10.58 -3.00 -0.72
C GLN A 179 9.94 -4.33 -0.28
N GLY A 180 8.74 -4.62 -0.78
CA GLY A 180 7.96 -5.80 -0.40
C GLY A 180 7.28 -5.72 0.98
N LYS A 181 7.53 -4.65 1.75
CA LYS A 181 6.88 -4.36 3.04
C LYS A 181 5.85 -3.23 2.96
N ILE A 182 5.93 -2.40 1.92
CA ILE A 182 4.94 -1.37 1.61
C ILE A 182 4.43 -1.53 0.17
N SER A 183 3.16 -1.24 -0.07
CA SER A 183 2.52 -1.20 -1.39
C SER A 183 1.33 -0.23 -1.40
N SER A 184 0.76 0.05 -2.58
CA SER A 184 -0.46 0.86 -2.68
C SER A 184 -1.57 0.26 -3.55
N VAL A 185 -2.82 0.54 -3.20
CA VAL A 185 -4.01 0.39 -4.04
C VAL A 185 -4.53 1.78 -4.36
N ASN A 186 -4.25 2.28 -5.56
CA ASN A 186 -4.65 3.62 -5.97
C ASN A 186 -6.02 3.61 -6.64
N VAL A 187 -6.97 4.38 -6.13
CA VAL A 187 -8.37 4.42 -6.56
C VAL A 187 -8.69 5.77 -7.19
N GLY A 188 -9.27 5.79 -8.40
CA GLY A 188 -9.37 7.04 -9.17
C GLY A 188 -7.97 7.66 -9.33
N ASN A 189 -7.03 6.88 -9.84
CA ASN A 189 -5.61 7.15 -9.75
C ASN A 189 -5.18 8.36 -10.61
N ALA A 190 -4.56 9.36 -9.97
CA ALA A 190 -3.94 10.52 -10.61
C ALA A 190 -2.45 10.32 -10.95
N ALA A 191 -1.83 9.22 -10.49
CA ALA A 191 -0.42 8.96 -10.75
C ALA A 191 -0.15 8.48 -12.18
N ARG A 192 1.03 8.80 -12.73
CA ARG A 192 1.48 8.39 -14.07
C ARG A 192 2.16 7.02 -14.12
N TYR A 193 2.51 6.46 -12.97
CA TYR A 193 3.16 5.16 -12.82
C TYR A 193 2.71 4.48 -11.53
N LEU A 194 3.03 3.19 -11.38
CA LEU A 194 2.91 2.45 -10.13
C LEU A 194 4.30 2.06 -9.64
N LEU A 195 4.44 1.95 -8.32
CA LEU A 195 5.62 1.33 -7.72
C LEU A 195 5.45 -0.20 -7.60
N PRO A 196 6.55 -0.97 -7.50
CA PRO A 196 6.49 -2.42 -7.40
C PRO A 196 5.57 -2.91 -6.28
N GLY A 197 4.72 -3.90 -6.60
CA GLY A 197 3.76 -4.46 -5.64
C GLY A 197 2.45 -3.67 -5.49
N SER A 198 2.31 -2.55 -6.18
CA SER A 198 1.10 -1.71 -6.14
C SER A 198 0.12 -2.06 -7.26
N SER A 199 -1.14 -1.64 -7.10
CA SER A 199 -2.21 -1.77 -8.08
C SER A 199 -3.03 -0.48 -8.13
N TYR A 200 -3.89 -0.38 -9.13
CA TYR A 200 -4.83 0.73 -9.22
C TYR A 200 -6.16 0.29 -9.82
N LEU A 201 -7.18 1.11 -9.59
CA LEU A 201 -8.47 1.02 -10.24
C LEU A 201 -8.99 2.43 -10.55
N THR A 202 -9.15 2.74 -11.83
CA THR A 202 -9.74 3.98 -12.33
C THR A 202 -10.85 3.65 -13.31
N SER A 203 -12.06 4.16 -13.04
CA SER A 203 -13.22 3.99 -13.92
C SER A 203 -13.09 4.81 -15.20
N SER A 204 -13.56 4.28 -16.33
CA SER A 204 -13.72 5.02 -17.58
C SER A 204 -14.77 6.14 -17.49
N SER A 205 -15.69 6.08 -16.52
CA SER A 205 -16.68 7.12 -16.24
C SER A 205 -16.22 8.17 -15.22
N ASP A 206 -14.98 8.07 -14.73
CA ASP A 206 -14.38 9.05 -13.82
C ASP A 206 -13.96 10.30 -14.62
N MET A 207 -14.82 11.32 -14.62
CA MET A 207 -14.60 12.54 -15.40
C MET A 207 -13.51 13.43 -14.80
N VAL A 208 -13.21 13.31 -13.50
CA VAL A 208 -12.13 14.08 -12.86
C VAL A 208 -10.79 13.59 -13.40
N ILE A 209 -10.56 12.28 -13.34
CA ILE A 209 -9.32 11.69 -13.86
C ILE A 209 -9.27 11.76 -15.39
N GLY A 210 -10.40 11.55 -16.06
CA GLY A 210 -10.51 11.73 -17.51
C GLY A 210 -10.10 13.13 -17.96
N SER A 211 -10.61 14.17 -17.28
CA SER A 211 -10.26 15.57 -17.59
C SER A 211 -8.81 15.89 -17.22
N LEU A 212 -8.31 15.35 -16.11
CA LEU A 212 -6.91 15.48 -15.72
C LEU A 212 -5.99 14.89 -16.79
N GLY A 213 -6.35 13.74 -17.36
CA GLY A 213 -5.61 13.07 -18.44
C GLY A 213 -5.50 13.87 -19.74
N LEU A 214 -6.34 14.91 -19.93
CA LEU A 214 -6.24 15.82 -21.09
C LEU A 214 -5.13 16.85 -20.93
N VAL A 215 -4.74 17.16 -19.69
CA VAL A 215 -3.79 18.23 -19.37
C VAL A 215 -2.53 17.70 -18.70
N GLN A 216 -2.52 16.45 -18.25
CA GLN A 216 -1.43 15.80 -17.53
C GLN A 216 -1.32 14.32 -17.91
N THR A 217 -0.12 13.77 -17.78
CA THR A 217 0.11 12.33 -17.94
C THR A 217 -0.36 11.58 -16.69
N VAL A 218 -1.35 10.69 -16.86
CA VAL A 218 -1.87 9.79 -15.82
C VAL A 218 -2.00 8.37 -16.38
N LEU A 219 -2.07 7.35 -15.51
CA LEU A 219 -2.40 6.00 -15.98
C LEU A 219 -3.82 5.97 -16.57
N PRO A 220 -4.04 5.26 -17.69
CA PRO A 220 -5.35 5.18 -18.32
C PRO A 220 -6.36 4.47 -17.41
N SER A 221 -7.66 4.73 -17.61
CA SER A 221 -8.70 3.95 -16.95
C SER A 221 -8.53 2.45 -17.25
N ASN A 222 -8.65 1.62 -16.22
CA ASN A 222 -8.50 0.17 -16.32
C ASN A 222 -9.74 -0.59 -15.83
N PHE A 223 -10.85 0.12 -15.62
CA PHE A 223 -12.11 -0.42 -15.17
C PHE A 223 -13.27 0.31 -15.84
N SER A 224 -14.40 -0.37 -16.04
CA SER A 224 -15.58 0.22 -16.67
C SER A 224 -16.76 0.23 -15.71
N LEU A 225 -17.28 1.43 -15.44
CA LEU A 225 -18.57 1.64 -14.80
C LEU A 225 -19.47 2.47 -15.71
N GLY A 226 -20.78 2.35 -15.52
CA GLY A 226 -21.74 3.26 -16.14
C GLY A 226 -21.59 4.70 -15.62
N MET A 227 -22.31 5.62 -16.26
CA MET A 227 -22.43 6.99 -15.74
C MET A 227 -23.31 7.03 -14.49
N HIS A 228 -22.97 7.89 -13.54
CA HIS A 228 -23.62 7.97 -12.23
C HIS A 228 -24.30 9.33 -11.97
N LEU A 229 -25.06 9.80 -12.96
CA LEU A 229 -25.62 11.16 -13.03
C LEU A 229 -26.45 11.61 -11.81
N PHE A 230 -27.04 10.67 -11.06
CA PHE A 230 -27.91 10.97 -9.92
C PHE A 230 -27.24 10.82 -8.55
N THR A 231 -26.05 10.18 -8.47
CA THR A 231 -25.35 9.92 -7.19
C THR A 231 -24.04 10.69 -7.10
N ASP A 232 -23.25 10.66 -8.16
CA ASP A 232 -22.05 11.46 -8.34
C ASP A 232 -21.82 11.63 -9.85
N PRO A 233 -22.26 12.78 -10.43
CA PRO A 233 -22.15 13.02 -11.86
C PRO A 233 -20.73 12.90 -12.41
N LEU A 234 -19.71 13.15 -11.57
CA LEU A 234 -18.30 13.07 -11.96
C LEU A 234 -17.72 11.66 -11.89
N GLY A 235 -18.44 10.70 -11.31
CA GLY A 235 -18.00 9.31 -11.24
C GLY A 235 -16.72 9.09 -10.42
N HIS A 236 -16.37 10.01 -9.51
CA HIS A 236 -15.04 10.11 -8.91
C HIS A 236 -15.01 9.81 -7.40
N SER A 237 -16.14 9.98 -6.70
CA SER A 237 -16.23 9.86 -5.25
C SER A 237 -15.78 8.48 -4.76
N PHE A 238 -14.86 8.48 -3.79
CA PHE A 238 -14.37 7.24 -3.19
C PHE A 238 -15.50 6.39 -2.61
N THR A 239 -16.37 6.99 -1.79
CA THR A 239 -17.44 6.24 -1.10
C THR A 239 -18.69 6.03 -1.95
N LYS A 240 -19.11 7.03 -2.74
CA LYS A 240 -20.37 6.95 -3.50
C LYS A 240 -20.25 6.13 -4.79
N ILE A 241 -19.05 6.06 -5.36
CA ILE A 241 -18.77 5.34 -6.61
C ILE A 241 -17.84 4.16 -6.36
N TYR A 242 -16.59 4.40 -5.99
CA TYR A 242 -15.59 3.34 -5.98
C TYR A 242 -15.83 2.27 -4.91
N MET A 243 -16.26 2.66 -3.71
CA MET A 243 -16.56 1.77 -2.59
C MET A 243 -18.05 1.49 -2.42
N ASN A 244 -18.88 1.86 -3.40
CA ASN A 244 -20.29 1.52 -3.39
C ASN A 244 -20.46 0.01 -3.63
N GLN A 245 -20.99 -0.69 -2.64
CA GLN A 245 -21.14 -2.15 -2.68
C GLN A 245 -22.04 -2.65 -3.83
N SER A 246 -22.93 -1.80 -4.36
CA SER A 246 -23.75 -2.14 -5.53
C SER A 246 -22.94 -2.22 -6.82
N PHE A 247 -21.69 -1.75 -6.83
CA PHE A 247 -20.79 -1.77 -7.99
C PHE A 247 -19.65 -2.76 -7.80
N THR A 248 -19.24 -3.40 -8.89
CA THR A 248 -18.16 -4.39 -8.91
C THR A 248 -16.78 -3.77 -8.61
N ALA A 249 -16.62 -2.45 -8.78
CA ALA A 249 -15.40 -1.72 -8.42
C ALA A 249 -15.02 -1.91 -6.94
N ALA A 250 -16.00 -1.83 -6.02
CA ALA A 250 -15.75 -1.99 -4.59
C ALA A 250 -15.17 -3.37 -4.28
N ARG A 251 -15.73 -4.42 -4.88
CA ARG A 251 -15.22 -5.79 -4.74
C ARG A 251 -13.78 -5.91 -5.25
N GLN A 252 -13.45 -5.30 -6.38
CA GLN A 252 -12.11 -5.37 -6.95
C GLN A 252 -11.08 -4.61 -6.12
N ILE A 253 -11.40 -3.41 -5.64
CA ILE A 253 -10.54 -2.63 -4.73
C ILE A 253 -10.24 -3.44 -3.47
N LEU A 254 -11.28 -3.99 -2.85
CA LEU A 254 -11.13 -4.78 -1.62
C LEU A 254 -10.28 -6.05 -1.85
N MET A 255 -10.44 -6.74 -2.98
CA MET A 255 -9.58 -7.88 -3.32
C MET A 255 -8.11 -7.46 -3.51
N GLN A 256 -7.86 -6.33 -4.16
CA GLN A 256 -6.51 -5.79 -4.32
C GLN A 256 -5.88 -5.47 -2.95
N VAL A 257 -6.65 -4.84 -2.05
CA VAL A 257 -6.18 -4.55 -0.68
C VAL A 257 -5.86 -5.83 0.08
N LEU A 258 -6.73 -6.84 0.04
CA LEU A 258 -6.49 -8.14 0.70
C LEU A 258 -5.24 -8.84 0.15
N GLN A 259 -5.07 -8.84 -1.18
CA GLN A 259 -3.91 -9.44 -1.84
C GLN A 259 -2.61 -8.76 -1.40
N GLN A 260 -2.58 -7.43 -1.39
CA GLN A 260 -1.42 -6.64 -0.98
C GLN A 260 -1.13 -6.76 0.52
N ALA A 261 -2.18 -6.86 1.33
CA ALA A 261 -2.08 -7.13 2.76
C ALA A 261 -1.59 -8.56 3.06
N GLY A 262 -1.32 -9.39 2.05
CA GLY A 262 -0.85 -10.77 2.21
C GLY A 262 -1.90 -11.69 2.83
N SER A 263 -3.17 -11.35 2.70
CA SER A 263 -4.28 -12.11 3.27
C SER A 263 -4.87 -13.06 2.25
N THR A 264 -5.06 -14.33 2.63
CA THR A 264 -5.76 -15.30 1.79
C THR A 264 -7.23 -14.92 1.70
N VAL A 265 -7.70 -14.70 0.47
CA VAL A 265 -9.13 -14.47 0.20
C VAL A 265 -9.88 -15.75 0.53
N THR A 266 -10.61 -15.78 1.65
CA THR A 266 -11.62 -16.81 1.83
C THR A 266 -12.79 -16.41 0.93
N ALA A 267 -13.08 -17.23 -0.07
CA ALA A 267 -14.20 -16.97 -0.96
C ALA A 267 -15.49 -16.85 -0.12
N ALA A 268 -16.07 -15.64 -0.09
CA ALA A 268 -17.40 -15.45 0.46
C ALA A 268 -18.37 -16.30 -0.38
N ARG A 269 -19.11 -17.19 0.29
CA ARG A 269 -20.20 -17.99 -0.28
C ARG A 269 -21.35 -17.10 -0.72
#